data_AF-A0A0D6PDQ9-F1
#
_entry.id   AF-A0A0D6PDQ9-F1
#
_cell.length_a   1.000
_cell.length_b   1.000
_cell.length_c   1.000
_cell.angle_alpha   90.00
_cell.angle_beta   90.00
_cell.angle_gamma   90.00
#
_symmetry.space_group_name_H-M   'P 1'
#
loop_
_entity.id
_entity.type
_entity.pdbx_description
1 polymer ?
#
loop_
_entity_poly.entity_id
_entity_poly.type
_entity_poly.pdbx_seq_one_letter_code
_entity_poly.pdbx_strand_id
1 'polypeptide(L)'
;MSLPLMPKATAVWLIDKTGLTFEQIAAFCGMHPLEVQAIADGEVAQGIVGYDPVANKQVTAADIQRCEADPSRRLKLLPQPEMNKKQKGGRYTPVAKRNDRPDAIAFLLRSYPHLTDAQIVKLLGTTKDTIQKIRDRSHWNSANIKPRDPVILGLCKQSDLNDAVAAANERVTREGLTPPPAPGGEDHEAA
;
A
#
# COMPACT_ATOMS: atom_id res chain seq x y z
N MET A 1 6.15 -24.96 2.99
CA MET A 1 7.52 -24.52 2.65
C MET A 1 7.40 -23.22 1.88
N SER A 2 8.21 -22.21 2.21
CA SER A 2 8.22 -20.91 1.52
C SER A 2 8.90 -21.04 0.17
N LEU A 3 8.23 -20.59 -0.89
CA LEU A 3 8.76 -20.60 -2.26
C LEU A 3 9.43 -19.26 -2.59
N PRO A 4 10.39 -19.24 -3.54
CA PRO A 4 10.95 -17.99 -4.07
C PRO A 4 9.87 -17.12 -4.73
N LEU A 5 10.10 -15.80 -4.78
CA LEU A 5 9.11 -14.81 -5.25
C LEU A 5 8.65 -15.03 -6.71
N MET A 6 9.50 -15.61 -7.56
CA MET A 6 9.20 -15.90 -8.97
C MET A 6 9.75 -17.28 -9.36
N PRO A 7 9.11 -18.39 -8.95
CA PRO A 7 9.72 -19.71 -9.01
C PRO A 7 10.17 -20.16 -10.41
N LYS A 8 9.40 -19.86 -11.47
CA LYS A 8 9.78 -20.19 -12.85
C LYS A 8 10.96 -19.36 -13.35
N ALA A 9 10.95 -18.05 -13.12
CA ALA A 9 12.06 -17.18 -13.51
C ALA A 9 13.34 -17.46 -12.69
N THR A 10 13.18 -17.83 -11.42
CA THR A 10 14.29 -18.28 -10.58
C THR A 10 14.84 -19.62 -11.03
N ALA A 11 13.99 -20.57 -11.45
CA ALA A 11 14.46 -21.82 -12.06
C ALA A 11 15.26 -21.57 -13.35
N VAL A 12 14.77 -20.70 -14.24
CA VAL A 12 15.52 -20.28 -15.46
C VAL A 12 16.91 -19.77 -15.09
N TRP A 13 17.00 -18.89 -14.09
CA TRP A 13 18.29 -18.34 -13.65
C TRP A 13 19.20 -19.41 -13.03
N LEU A 14 18.66 -20.30 -12.19
CA LEU A 14 19.44 -21.36 -11.55
C LEU A 14 19.97 -22.37 -12.58
N ILE A 15 19.16 -22.74 -13.58
CA ILE A 15 19.59 -23.64 -14.66
C ILE A 15 20.74 -23.01 -15.46
N ASP A 16 20.68 -21.71 -15.75
CA ASP A 16 21.67 -21.01 -16.58
C ASP A 16 22.94 -20.62 -15.81
N LYS A 17 22.85 -20.33 -14.51
CA LYS A 17 23.95 -19.74 -13.72
C LYS A 17 24.55 -20.67 -12.66
N THR A 18 24.03 -21.88 -12.48
CA THR A 18 24.51 -22.83 -11.46
C THR A 18 24.60 -24.26 -11.99
N GLY A 19 25.41 -25.10 -11.34
CA GLY A 19 25.54 -26.54 -11.59
C GLY A 19 24.60 -27.41 -10.77
N LEU A 20 23.47 -26.87 -10.29
CA LEU A 20 22.52 -27.61 -9.47
C LEU A 20 21.75 -28.66 -10.27
N THR A 21 21.42 -29.77 -9.62
CA THR A 21 20.58 -30.80 -10.24
C THR A 21 19.14 -30.35 -10.40
N PHE A 22 18.43 -30.91 -11.38
CA PHE A 22 17.02 -30.59 -11.61
C PHE A 22 16.15 -30.87 -10.38
N GLU A 23 16.47 -31.89 -9.58
CA GLU A 23 15.77 -32.17 -8.31
C GLU A 23 15.99 -31.08 -7.26
N GLN A 24 17.19 -30.50 -7.18
CA GLN A 24 17.49 -29.41 -6.25
C GLN A 24 16.74 -28.13 -6.62
N ILE A 25 16.72 -27.80 -7.91
CA ILE A 25 15.99 -26.64 -8.44
C ILE A 25 14.47 -26.85 -8.27
N ALA A 26 13.97 -28.05 -8.56
CA ALA A 26 12.59 -28.46 -8.37
C ALA A 26 12.14 -28.28 -6.91
N ALA A 27 12.93 -28.81 -5.97
CA ALA A 27 12.64 -28.70 -4.54
C ALA A 27 12.66 -27.25 -4.04
N PHE A 28 13.58 -26.42 -4.56
CA PHE A 28 13.68 -25.02 -4.17
C PHE A 28 12.55 -24.16 -4.73
N CYS A 29 12.22 -24.34 -6.01
CA CYS A 29 11.16 -23.59 -6.68
C CYS A 29 9.75 -24.20 -6.51
N GLY A 30 9.63 -25.38 -5.89
CA GLY A 30 8.35 -26.04 -5.68
C GLY A 30 7.68 -26.52 -6.98
N MET A 31 8.47 -26.98 -7.94
CA MET A 31 8.02 -27.50 -9.23
C MET A 31 8.45 -28.95 -9.42
N HIS A 32 7.87 -29.65 -10.39
CA HIS A 32 8.28 -31.02 -10.69
C HIS A 32 9.62 -31.03 -11.44
N PRO A 33 10.53 -32.01 -11.22
CA PRO A 33 11.80 -32.10 -11.97
C PRO A 33 11.62 -32.09 -13.50
N LEU A 34 10.53 -32.68 -14.01
CA LEU A 34 10.18 -32.63 -15.44
C LEU A 34 9.86 -31.22 -15.93
N GLU A 35 9.28 -30.36 -15.10
CA GLU A 35 9.07 -28.96 -15.46
C GLU A 35 10.40 -28.20 -15.52
N VAL A 36 11.33 -28.48 -14.60
CA VAL A 36 12.69 -27.91 -14.65
C VAL A 36 13.42 -28.34 -15.92
N GLN A 37 13.29 -29.62 -16.29
CA GLN A 37 13.85 -30.16 -17.52
C GLN A 37 13.25 -29.48 -18.75
N ALA A 38 11.93 -29.35 -18.84
CA ALA A 38 11.28 -28.65 -19.95
C ALA A 38 11.64 -27.14 -20.02
N ILE A 39 12.03 -26.53 -18.90
CA ILE A 39 12.59 -25.17 -18.87
C ILE A 39 14.02 -25.18 -19.43
N ALA A 40 14.85 -26.16 -19.04
CA ALA A 40 16.21 -26.31 -19.55
C ALA A 40 16.25 -26.61 -21.07
N ASP A 41 15.29 -27.39 -21.54
CA ASP A 41 15.09 -27.71 -22.97
C ASP A 41 14.49 -26.53 -23.76
N GLY A 42 14.07 -25.47 -23.07
CA GLY A 42 13.54 -24.25 -23.68
C GLY A 42 12.11 -24.37 -24.19
N GLU A 43 11.31 -25.31 -23.70
CA GLU A 43 9.93 -25.53 -24.14
C GLU A 43 8.91 -24.68 -23.35
N VAL A 44 9.09 -24.54 -22.03
CA VAL A 44 8.06 -23.96 -21.13
C VAL A 44 8.34 -22.50 -20.74
N ALA A 45 9.59 -22.04 -20.84
CA ALA A 45 10.02 -20.72 -20.35
C ALA A 45 10.49 -19.76 -21.45
N GLN A 46 10.09 -19.97 -22.70
CA GLN A 46 10.44 -19.07 -23.80
C GLN A 46 10.01 -17.63 -23.50
N GLY A 47 10.98 -16.72 -23.46
CA GLY A 47 10.75 -15.29 -23.17
C GLY A 47 10.72 -14.92 -21.67
N ILE A 48 10.90 -15.86 -20.75
CA ILE A 48 11.04 -15.54 -19.33
C ILE A 48 12.48 -15.08 -19.05
N VAL A 49 12.64 -13.84 -18.61
CA VAL A 49 13.94 -13.33 -18.14
C VAL A 49 14.25 -13.94 -16.77
N GLY A 50 15.43 -14.55 -16.64
CA GLY A 50 15.88 -15.18 -15.40
C GLY A 50 15.89 -14.20 -14.21
N TYR A 51 15.36 -14.64 -13.08
CA TYR A 51 15.31 -13.85 -11.84
C TYR A 51 16.38 -14.33 -10.86
N ASP A 52 17.39 -13.48 -10.63
CA ASP A 52 18.54 -13.79 -9.77
C ASP A 52 18.12 -13.87 -8.28
N PRO A 53 18.14 -15.05 -7.65
CA PRO A 53 17.77 -15.20 -6.25
C PRO A 53 18.89 -14.76 -5.28
N VAL A 54 20.14 -14.62 -5.74
CA VAL A 54 21.27 -14.14 -4.94
C VAL A 54 21.23 -12.61 -4.85
N ALA A 55 21.07 -11.92 -5.99
CA ALA A 55 20.97 -10.47 -6.03
C ALA A 55 19.77 -9.95 -5.21
N ASN A 56 18.68 -10.71 -5.20
CA ASN A 56 17.48 -10.41 -4.43
C ASN A 56 17.50 -10.96 -2.99
N LYS A 57 18.67 -11.43 -2.52
CA LYS A 57 18.91 -11.88 -1.14
C LYS A 57 17.96 -13.01 -0.70
N GLN A 58 17.46 -13.82 -1.62
CA GLN A 58 16.63 -15.01 -1.32
C GLN A 58 17.49 -16.21 -0.96
N VAL A 59 18.70 -16.31 -1.52
CA VAL A 59 19.73 -17.32 -1.20
C VAL A 59 21.11 -16.67 -1.19
N THR A 60 22.10 -17.34 -0.60
CA THR A 60 23.49 -16.89 -0.68
C THR A 60 24.27 -17.67 -1.73
N ALA A 61 25.24 -17.03 -2.37
CA ALA A 61 26.15 -17.71 -3.30
C ALA A 61 26.89 -18.89 -2.64
N ALA A 62 27.25 -18.75 -1.36
CA ALA A 62 27.88 -19.83 -0.59
C ALA A 62 26.97 -21.04 -0.39
N ASP A 63 25.65 -20.84 -0.26
CA ASP A 63 24.68 -21.93 -0.13
C ASP A 63 24.49 -22.67 -1.47
N ILE A 64 24.49 -21.93 -2.58
CA ILE A 64 24.50 -22.51 -3.94
C ILE A 64 25.73 -23.40 -4.13
N GLN A 65 26.94 -22.88 -3.87
CA GLN A 65 28.19 -23.65 -4.02
C GLN A 65 28.21 -24.94 -3.17
N ARG A 66 27.66 -24.89 -1.95
CA ARG A 66 27.54 -26.08 -1.09
C ARG A 66 26.57 -27.11 -1.65
N CYS A 67 25.51 -26.68 -2.33
CA CYS A 67 24.53 -27.56 -2.95
C CYS A 67 25.01 -28.10 -4.31
N GLU A 68 25.82 -27.33 -5.05
CA GLU A 68 26.48 -27.79 -6.28
C GLU A 68 27.48 -28.92 -6.00
N ALA A 69 28.19 -28.86 -4.87
CA ALA A 69 29.15 -29.89 -4.47
C ALA A 69 28.50 -31.18 -3.93
N ASP A 70 27.21 -31.15 -3.58
CA ASP A 70 26.51 -32.28 -2.95
C ASP A 70 25.05 -32.37 -3.44
N PRO A 71 24.75 -33.28 -4.38
CA PRO A 71 23.41 -33.46 -4.94
C PRO A 71 22.32 -33.83 -3.92
N SER A 72 22.70 -34.35 -2.75
CA SER A 72 21.75 -34.71 -1.69
C SER A 72 21.23 -33.50 -0.91
N ARG A 73 21.94 -32.37 -0.98
CA ARG A 73 21.55 -31.13 -0.28
C ARG A 73 20.44 -30.41 -1.01
N ARG A 74 19.72 -29.58 -0.28
CA ARG A 74 18.59 -28.78 -0.79
C ARG A 74 18.78 -27.34 -0.37
N LEU A 75 18.62 -26.42 -1.32
CA LEU A 75 18.65 -24.98 -1.09
C LEU A 75 17.52 -24.56 -0.16
N LYS A 76 17.80 -23.58 0.70
CA LYS A 76 16.81 -23.03 1.63
C LYS A 76 16.68 -21.53 1.43
N LEU A 77 15.43 -21.06 1.42
CA LEU A 77 15.13 -19.63 1.36
C LEU A 77 15.63 -18.94 2.63
N LEU A 78 16.33 -17.83 2.45
CA LEU A 78 16.67 -16.94 3.56
C LEU A 78 15.38 -16.28 4.10
N PRO A 79 15.28 -16.08 5.42
CA PRO A 79 14.15 -15.36 6.01
C PRO A 79 14.12 -13.94 5.44
N GLN A 80 13.11 -13.64 4.62
CA GLN A 80 12.90 -12.30 4.09
C GLN A 80 12.27 -11.43 5.18
N PRO A 81 12.73 -10.17 5.36
CA PRO A 81 12.00 -9.22 6.18
C PRO A 81 10.60 -9.04 5.59
N GLU A 82 9.57 -9.11 6.43
CA GLU A 82 8.20 -8.88 5.98
C GLU A 82 8.13 -7.51 5.31
N MET A 83 7.74 -7.48 4.03
CA MET A 83 7.59 -6.23 3.31
C MET A 83 6.51 -5.42 4.02
N ASN A 84 6.93 -4.32 4.70
CA ASN A 84 6.02 -3.40 5.36
C ASN A 84 4.86 -3.10 4.41
N LYS A 85 3.65 -3.47 4.82
CA LYS A 85 2.42 -3.22 4.06
C LYS A 85 2.45 -1.76 3.66
N LYS A 86 2.62 -1.49 2.36
CA LYS A 86 2.63 -0.12 1.82
C LYS A 86 1.46 0.62 2.45
N GLN A 87 1.71 1.80 3.02
CA GLN A 87 0.64 2.63 3.55
C GLN A 87 -0.42 2.73 2.45
N LYS A 88 -1.66 2.31 2.76
CA LYS A 88 -2.78 2.33 1.82
C LYS A 88 -2.77 3.68 1.13
N GLY A 89 -2.45 3.70 -0.16
CA GLY A 89 -2.49 4.90 -0.97
C GLY A 89 -3.87 5.53 -0.89
N GLY A 90 -3.96 6.84 -1.18
CA GLY A 90 -5.21 7.59 -1.10
C GLY A 90 -6.37 6.83 -1.75
N ARG A 91 -7.46 6.65 -1.01
CA ARG A 91 -8.64 5.93 -1.49
C ARG A 91 -9.17 6.61 -2.75
N TYR A 92 -9.26 5.86 -3.84
CA TYR A 92 -9.95 6.31 -5.04
C TYR A 92 -11.37 6.74 -4.66
N THR A 93 -11.73 7.98 -4.97
CA THR A 93 -13.09 8.47 -4.76
C THR A 93 -13.85 8.40 -6.08
N PRO A 94 -14.97 7.64 -6.12
CA PRO A 94 -15.80 7.51 -7.31
C PRO A 94 -16.25 8.88 -7.85
N VAL A 95 -16.40 8.98 -9.18
CA VAL A 95 -16.80 10.22 -9.86
C VAL A 95 -18.12 10.78 -9.30
N ALA A 96 -19.09 9.92 -9.01
CA ALA A 96 -20.38 10.30 -8.43
C ALA A 96 -20.25 11.09 -7.12
N LYS A 97 -19.24 10.77 -6.29
CA LYS A 97 -19.00 11.40 -4.99
C LYS A 97 -18.05 12.60 -5.05
N ARG A 98 -17.56 12.97 -6.24
CA ARG A 98 -16.66 14.14 -6.39
C ARG A 98 -17.39 15.46 -6.16
N ASN A 99 -18.69 15.52 -6.45
CA ASN A 99 -19.52 16.70 -6.21
C ASN A 99 -19.79 16.94 -4.72
N ASP A 100 -19.77 15.89 -3.89
CA ASP A 100 -19.96 15.98 -2.44
C ASP A 100 -18.68 16.38 -1.70
N ARG A 101 -17.54 16.38 -2.39
CA ARG A 101 -16.22 16.63 -1.77
C ARG A 101 -16.05 18.08 -1.30
N PRO A 102 -16.46 19.12 -2.05
CA PRO A 102 -16.44 20.51 -1.56
C PRO A 102 -17.25 20.68 -0.27
N ASP A 103 -18.40 20.03 -0.15
CA ASP A 103 -19.28 20.03 1.03
C ASP A 103 -18.58 19.43 2.25
N ALA A 104 -17.90 18.30 2.07
CA ALA A 104 -17.09 17.66 3.09
C ALA A 104 -15.88 18.50 3.53
N ILE A 105 -15.19 19.15 2.58
CA ILE A 105 -14.07 20.06 2.90
C ILE A 105 -14.59 21.25 3.72
N ALA A 106 -15.71 21.85 3.32
CA ALA A 106 -16.31 22.96 4.04
C ALA A 106 -16.73 22.57 5.46
N PHE A 107 -17.27 21.36 5.66
CA PHE A 107 -17.56 20.81 6.98
C PHE A 107 -16.30 20.67 7.83
N LEU A 108 -15.24 20.05 7.31
CA LEU A 108 -14.00 19.86 8.08
C LEU A 108 -13.36 21.20 8.47
N LEU A 109 -13.34 22.18 7.56
CA LEU A 109 -12.80 23.51 7.83
C LEU A 109 -13.60 24.26 8.91
N ARG A 110 -14.93 24.04 8.97
CA ARG A 110 -15.81 24.67 9.97
C ARG A 110 -15.77 23.96 11.32
N SER A 111 -15.94 22.64 11.32
CA SER A 111 -16.10 21.82 12.53
C SER A 111 -14.77 21.47 13.18
N TYR A 112 -13.69 21.39 12.39
CA TYR A 112 -12.35 21.01 12.87
C TYR A 112 -11.28 21.95 12.31
N PRO A 113 -11.27 23.24 12.72
CA PRO A 113 -10.33 24.24 12.18
C PRO A 113 -8.86 23.94 12.50
N HIS A 114 -8.61 23.07 13.48
CA HIS A 114 -7.29 22.58 13.86
C HIS A 114 -6.79 21.41 12.99
N LEU A 115 -7.59 20.89 12.06
CA LEU A 115 -7.08 19.93 11.07
C LEU A 115 -6.16 20.63 10.08
N THR A 116 -5.00 20.02 9.81
CA THR A 116 -4.10 20.50 8.76
C THR A 116 -4.60 20.13 7.37
N ASP A 117 -4.26 20.94 6.38
CA ASP A 117 -4.52 20.63 4.97
C ASP A 117 -3.97 19.25 4.58
N ALA A 118 -2.83 18.82 5.14
CA ALA A 118 -2.27 17.49 4.90
C ALA A 118 -3.17 16.37 5.43
N GLN A 119 -3.78 16.54 6.60
CA GLN A 119 -4.75 15.60 7.15
C GLN A 119 -6.02 15.54 6.30
N ILE A 120 -6.53 16.69 5.84
CA ILE A 120 -7.72 16.76 4.96
C ILE A 120 -7.45 16.10 3.60
N VAL A 121 -6.27 16.34 3.01
CA VAL A 121 -5.83 15.69 1.76
C VAL A 121 -5.82 14.17 1.92
N LYS A 122 -5.25 13.65 3.01
CA LYS A 122 -5.19 12.22 3.29
C LYS A 122 -6.58 11.61 3.53
N LEU A 123 -7.45 12.33 4.23
CA LEU A 123 -8.78 11.86 4.61
C LEU A 123 -9.75 11.81 3.42
N LEU A 124 -9.77 12.87 2.60
CA LEU A 124 -10.75 13.03 1.51
C LEU A 124 -10.20 12.74 0.11
N GLY A 125 -8.89 12.51 -0.03
CA GLY A 125 -8.26 12.28 -1.33
C GLY A 125 -8.36 13.50 -2.26
N THR A 126 -8.18 14.70 -1.71
CA THR A 126 -8.24 16.00 -2.42
C THR A 126 -6.85 16.63 -2.57
N THR A 127 -6.75 17.81 -3.18
CA THR A 127 -5.51 18.60 -3.27
C THR A 127 -5.56 19.81 -2.34
N LYS A 128 -4.38 20.31 -1.95
CA LYS A 128 -4.26 21.55 -1.15
C LYS A 128 -4.89 22.76 -1.85
N ASP A 129 -4.71 22.86 -3.18
CA ASP A 129 -5.34 23.90 -4.00
C ASP A 129 -6.87 23.90 -3.88
N THR A 130 -7.50 22.72 -3.94
CA THR A 130 -8.96 22.63 -3.77
C THR A 130 -9.38 23.07 -2.36
N ILE A 131 -8.64 22.69 -1.32
CA ILE A 131 -8.93 23.11 0.06
C ILE A 131 -8.87 24.64 0.19
N GLN A 132 -7.83 25.28 -0.36
CA GLN A 132 -7.70 26.74 -0.33
C GLN A 132 -8.84 27.41 -1.11
N LYS A 133 -9.20 26.90 -2.29
CA LYS A 133 -10.36 27.43 -3.04
C LYS A 133 -11.68 27.34 -2.29
N ILE A 134 -11.89 26.31 -1.48
CA ILE A 134 -13.09 26.23 -0.62
C ILE A 134 -12.97 27.24 0.53
N ARG A 135 -11.80 27.36 1.17
CA ARG A 135 -11.55 28.30 2.27
C ARG A 135 -11.79 29.74 1.85
N ASP A 136 -11.30 30.12 0.67
CA ASP A 136 -11.38 31.47 0.12
C ASP A 136 -12.69 31.72 -0.65
N ARG A 137 -13.59 30.73 -0.70
CA ARG A 137 -14.84 30.77 -1.49
C ARG A 137 -14.63 31.08 -2.98
N SER A 138 -13.47 30.74 -3.52
CA SER A 138 -13.08 30.94 -4.93
C SER A 138 -13.29 29.69 -5.80
N HIS A 139 -13.82 28.62 -5.22
CA HIS A 139 -14.26 27.45 -5.97
C HIS A 139 -15.42 27.82 -6.90
N TRP A 140 -15.43 27.30 -8.14
CA TRP A 140 -16.46 27.62 -9.13
C TRP A 140 -17.89 27.34 -8.64
N ASN A 141 -18.06 26.34 -7.77
CA ASN A 141 -19.35 25.96 -7.19
C ASN A 141 -19.60 26.57 -5.78
N SER A 142 -18.83 27.57 -5.35
CA SER A 142 -18.83 28.03 -3.95
C SER A 142 -20.20 28.47 -3.44
N ALA A 143 -21.08 28.99 -4.30
CA ALA A 143 -22.43 29.40 -3.92
C ALA A 143 -23.33 28.24 -3.48
N ASN A 144 -23.06 27.01 -3.96
CA ASN A 144 -23.88 25.84 -3.68
C ASN A 144 -23.28 24.91 -2.62
N ILE A 145 -22.08 25.22 -2.12
CA ILE A 145 -21.40 24.37 -1.13
C ILE A 145 -22.16 24.43 0.19
N LYS A 146 -22.58 23.25 0.69
CA LYS A 146 -23.24 23.11 1.98
C LYS A 146 -22.37 22.22 2.87
N PRO A 147 -21.90 22.69 4.04
CA PRO A 147 -21.12 21.86 4.94
C PRO A 147 -21.88 20.58 5.33
N ARG A 148 -21.35 19.41 4.95
CA ARG A 148 -21.92 18.09 5.27
C ARG A 148 -20.85 17.13 5.75
N ASP A 149 -21.19 16.26 6.70
CA ASP A 149 -20.24 15.34 7.31
C ASP A 149 -19.66 14.34 6.27
N PRO A 150 -18.33 14.22 6.14
CA PRO A 150 -17.69 13.32 5.18
C PRO A 150 -17.96 11.82 5.44
N VAL A 151 -18.29 11.43 6.67
CA VAL A 151 -18.66 10.07 7.04
C VAL A 151 -20.06 9.76 6.51
N ILE A 152 -21.02 10.68 6.66
CA ILE A 152 -22.39 10.54 6.15
C ILE A 152 -22.40 10.50 4.62
N LEU A 153 -21.57 11.32 3.98
CA LEU A 153 -21.37 11.29 2.52
C LEU A 153 -20.62 10.01 2.06
N GLY A 154 -20.09 9.23 3.00
CA GLY A 154 -19.33 8.01 2.74
C GLY A 154 -18.04 8.27 1.96
N LEU A 155 -17.38 9.39 2.25
CA LEU A 155 -16.07 9.78 1.72
C LEU A 155 -14.93 9.25 2.61
N CYS A 156 -15.13 9.18 3.93
CA CYS A 156 -14.23 8.54 4.88
C CYS A 156 -15.00 7.65 5.87
N LYS A 157 -14.29 6.82 6.64
CA LYS A 157 -14.89 6.08 7.76
C LYS A 157 -14.83 6.94 9.02
N GLN A 158 -15.73 6.68 9.97
CA GLN A 158 -15.69 7.31 11.30
C GLN A 158 -14.34 7.11 11.99
N SER A 159 -13.76 5.91 11.90
CA SER A 159 -12.43 5.62 12.45
C SER A 159 -11.36 6.53 11.86
N ASP A 160 -11.38 6.74 10.54
CA ASP A 160 -10.37 7.55 9.84
C ASP A 160 -10.48 9.03 10.24
N LEU A 161 -11.71 9.53 10.47
CA LEU A 161 -11.96 10.89 10.96
C LEU A 161 -11.49 11.05 12.41
N ASN A 162 -11.82 10.10 13.29
CA ASN A 162 -11.40 10.12 14.70
C ASN A 162 -9.88 10.12 14.82
N ASP A 163 -9.18 9.29 14.04
CA ASP A 163 -7.71 9.22 14.01
C ASP A 163 -7.10 10.56 13.56
N ALA A 164 -7.69 11.21 12.55
CA ALA A 164 -7.23 12.51 12.06
C ALA A 164 -7.40 13.61 13.12
N VAL A 165 -8.54 13.62 13.82
CA VAL A 165 -8.83 14.58 14.88
C VAL A 165 -7.93 14.34 16.10
N ALA A 166 -7.76 13.08 16.52
CA ALA A 166 -6.86 12.74 17.63
C ALA A 166 -5.41 13.18 17.36
N ALA A 167 -4.90 12.92 16.16
CA ALA A 167 -3.57 13.37 15.76
C ALA A 167 -3.45 14.91 15.68
N ALA A 168 -4.53 15.61 15.32
CA ALA A 168 -4.55 17.06 15.35
C ALA A 168 -4.58 17.61 16.78
N ASN A 169 -5.37 17.01 17.68
CA ASN A 169 -5.43 17.37 19.09
C ASN A 169 -4.08 17.16 19.78
N GLU A 170 -3.41 16.03 19.55
CA GLU A 170 -2.08 15.77 20.12
C GLU A 170 -1.07 16.84 19.69
N ARG A 171 -1.13 17.29 18.43
CA ARG A 171 -0.28 18.38 17.93
C ARG A 171 -0.60 19.70 18.64
N VAL A 172 -1.88 20.06 18.73
CA VAL A 172 -2.33 21.29 19.40
C VAL A 172 -1.92 21.30 20.88
N THR A 173 -2.06 20.17 21.57
CA THR A 173 -1.60 20.01 22.96
C THR A 173 -0.08 20.13 23.09
N ARG A 174 0.69 19.57 22.15
CA ARG A 174 2.16 19.73 22.10
C ARG A 174 2.58 21.19 21.88
N GLU A 175 1.78 21.94 21.14
CA GLU A 175 1.94 23.37 20.90
C GLU A 175 1.45 24.24 22.08
N GLY A 176 0.99 23.63 23.18
CA GLY A 176 0.55 24.32 24.40
C GLY A 176 -0.84 24.95 24.31
N LEU A 177 -1.61 24.63 23.28
CA LEU A 177 -2.97 25.11 23.07
C LEU A 177 -3.99 24.07 23.55
N THR A 178 -5.11 24.55 24.10
CA THR A 178 -6.25 23.69 24.43
C THR A 178 -6.95 23.29 23.13
N PRO A 179 -7.12 21.97 22.85
CA PRO A 179 -7.87 21.55 21.68
C PRO A 179 -9.29 22.12 21.75
N PRO A 180 -9.85 22.61 20.62
CA PRO A 180 -11.22 23.10 20.63
C PRO A 180 -12.16 21.97 21.06
N PRO A 181 -13.26 22.30 21.78
CA PRO A 181 -14.25 21.29 22.12
C PRO A 181 -14.70 20.60 20.84
N ALA A 182 -14.92 19.27 20.92
CA ALA A 182 -15.49 18.55 19.80
C ALA A 182 -16.76 19.29 19.35
N PRO A 183 -16.99 19.46 18.03
CA PRO A 183 -18.22 20.08 17.57
C PRO A 183 -19.36 19.33 18.25
N GLY A 184 -20.15 20.06 19.04
CA GLY A 184 -21.32 19.50 19.71
C GLY A 184 -22.14 18.77 18.65
N GLY A 185 -22.69 17.61 19.01
CA GLY A 185 -23.69 16.96 18.16
C GLY A 185 -24.90 17.87 18.09
N GLU A 186 -24.87 18.85 17.19
CA GLU A 186 -26.00 19.69 16.86
C GLU A 186 -27.01 18.76 16.19
N ASP A 187 -27.99 18.36 16.98
CA ASP A 187 -29.26 17.73 16.66
C ASP A 187 -29.52 17.56 15.16
N HIS A 188 -29.31 16.34 14.67
CA HIS A 188 -30.02 15.85 13.49
C HIS A 188 -31.50 15.61 13.86
N GLU A 189 -32.19 16.67 14.30
CA GLU A 189 -33.64 16.68 14.52
C GLU A 189 -34.32 17.43 13.36
N ALA A 190 -35.06 16.64 12.58
CA ALA A 190 -36.24 16.96 11.76
C ALA A 190 -36.25 18.18 10.81
N ALA A 191 -36.37 17.90 9.50
CA ALA A 191 -37.53 18.23 8.66
C ALA A 191 -37.36 17.68 7.23
#